data_AF-A0AB73S1K4-F1
#
_entry.id   AF-A0AB73S1K4-F1
#
_cell.length_a   1.000
_cell.length_b   1.000
_cell.length_c   1.000
_cell.angle_alpha   90.00
_cell.angle_beta   90.00
_cell.angle_gamma   90.00
#
_symmetry.space_group_name_H-M   'P 1'
#
loop_
_entity.id
_entity.type
_entity.pdbx_description
1 polymer ?
#
loop_
_entity_poly.entity_id
_entity_poly.type
_entity_poly.pdbx_seq_one_letter_code
_entity_poly.pdbx_strand_id
1 'polypeptide(L)'
;MEMNVETNSSPTVPKPSKQTGWRIWWSLLRPHTLTAAFVPVFIGTAYAMQVGGINQIHLPLFLMMLLACLLIQAATNMFNEYFDYKRGLDHEGSVGIGGAIVRDGIQPKTVLNLAFGFFGIAILLGVYICMNSSWWLAAIGLVCMAVAYLYTGGPLPIAYTPFGELTAGLFMGVIIIGISFFIQTGTVTSEVILLSIPSSILIGAILLANNIRDLDGDKENGRKTLAILVGRERAVGVLASMFIVSYIWTIALIIVNIVSPWMLIVFLSAPKALKATKGFVGKSIPMEMVPAMIATAKTNTIFGLLMGIGLLLGYFL
;
A
#
# COMPACT_ATOMS: atom_id res chain seq x y z
N MET A 1 -14.67 -53.09 -26.85
CA MET A 1 -14.93 -52.37 -25.59
C MET A 1 -13.93 -51.23 -25.56
N GLU A 2 -14.23 -50.14 -26.27
CA GLU A 2 -13.35 -48.97 -26.35
C GLU A 2 -13.58 -48.13 -25.09
N MET A 3 -12.53 -48.00 -24.26
CA MET A 3 -12.54 -47.09 -23.12
C MET A 3 -12.46 -45.66 -23.65
N ASN A 4 -13.57 -44.93 -23.54
CA ASN A 4 -13.59 -43.48 -23.61
C ASN A 4 -12.73 -42.92 -22.49
N VAL A 5 -11.55 -42.42 -22.83
CA VAL A 5 -10.77 -41.54 -21.96
C VAL A 5 -11.44 -40.18 -21.98
N GLU A 6 -12.33 -39.92 -21.02
CA GLU A 6 -12.79 -38.57 -20.74
C GLU A 6 -11.58 -37.72 -20.35
N THR A 7 -11.15 -36.85 -21.25
CA THR A 7 -10.21 -35.79 -20.95
C THR A 7 -10.89 -34.85 -19.95
N ASN A 8 -10.54 -34.98 -18.67
CA ASN A 8 -10.91 -34.03 -17.63
C ASN A 8 -10.49 -32.63 -18.08
N SER A 9 -11.44 -31.85 -18.58
CA SER A 9 -11.25 -30.44 -18.85
C SER A 9 -10.99 -29.75 -17.51
N SER A 10 -9.80 -29.18 -17.38
CA SER A 10 -9.46 -28.24 -16.31
C SER A 10 -10.61 -27.23 -16.14
N PRO A 11 -11.09 -26.96 -14.92
CA PRO A 11 -12.24 -26.08 -14.70
C PRO A 11 -11.99 -24.75 -15.41
N THR A 12 -12.85 -24.44 -16.38
CA THR A 12 -12.80 -23.19 -17.12
C THR A 12 -13.08 -22.05 -16.15
N VAL A 13 -12.01 -21.32 -15.81
CA VAL A 13 -12.06 -20.19 -14.90
C VAL A 13 -13.04 -19.16 -15.47
N PRO A 14 -14.07 -18.73 -14.72
CA PRO A 14 -14.96 -17.68 -15.21
C PRO A 14 -14.15 -16.40 -15.40
N LYS A 15 -14.02 -15.94 -16.64
CA LYS A 15 -13.40 -14.65 -16.95
C LYS A 15 -14.19 -13.55 -16.22
N PRO A 16 -13.53 -12.64 -15.48
CA PRO A 16 -14.22 -11.50 -14.90
C PRO A 16 -14.92 -10.70 -16.00
N SER A 17 -16.19 -10.35 -15.78
CA SER A 17 -17.00 -9.65 -16.78
C SER A 17 -16.43 -8.27 -17.10
N LYS A 18 -16.57 -7.85 -18.37
CA LYS A 18 -16.23 -6.50 -18.82
C LYS A 18 -17.03 -5.47 -18.01
N GLN A 19 -16.32 -4.51 -17.43
CA GLN A 19 -16.97 -3.43 -16.68
C GLN A 19 -17.42 -2.31 -17.63
N THR A 20 -18.45 -1.55 -17.23
CA THR A 20 -18.97 -0.42 -18.00
C THR A 20 -19.25 0.79 -17.11
N GLY A 21 -19.17 1.99 -17.69
CA GLY A 21 -19.50 3.25 -17.04
C GLY A 21 -18.61 3.59 -15.84
N TRP A 22 -19.22 4.02 -14.74
CA TRP A 22 -18.50 4.49 -13.53
C TRP A 22 -17.66 3.40 -12.84
N ARG A 23 -18.02 2.12 -13.04
CA ARG A 23 -17.34 0.98 -12.39
C ARG A 23 -15.89 0.84 -12.85
N ILE A 24 -15.61 1.12 -14.13
CA ILE A 24 -14.24 1.10 -14.68
C ILE A 24 -13.37 2.08 -13.91
N TRP A 25 -13.83 3.33 -13.75
CA TRP A 25 -13.11 4.38 -13.04
C TRP A 25 -12.93 4.05 -11.56
N TRP A 26 -13.97 3.52 -10.92
CA TRP A 26 -13.89 3.06 -9.53
C TRP A 26 -12.87 1.93 -9.36
N SER A 27 -12.83 0.98 -10.29
CA SER A 27 -11.83 -0.11 -10.29
C SER A 27 -10.41 0.45 -10.51
N LEU A 28 -10.25 1.42 -11.40
CA LEU A 28 -8.98 2.06 -11.73
C LEU A 28 -8.39 2.84 -10.54
N LEU A 29 -9.23 3.47 -9.71
CA LEU A 29 -8.79 4.12 -8.46
C LEU A 29 -8.25 3.12 -7.43
N ARG A 30 -8.59 1.84 -7.55
CA ARG A 30 -8.30 0.76 -6.60
C ARG A 30 -8.56 1.15 -5.13
N PRO A 31 -9.82 1.41 -4.72
CA PRO A 31 -10.18 1.94 -3.40
C PRO A 31 -9.60 1.18 -2.20
N HIS A 32 -9.44 -0.13 -2.34
CA HIS A 32 -8.81 -0.97 -1.32
C HIS A 32 -7.35 -0.56 -1.03
N THR A 33 -6.61 -0.08 -2.04
CA THR A 33 -5.23 0.43 -1.90
C THR A 33 -5.17 1.83 -1.30
N LEU A 34 -6.23 2.63 -1.47
CA LEU A 34 -6.29 4.00 -0.94
C LEU A 34 -6.21 4.03 0.60
N THR A 35 -6.60 2.95 1.26
CA THR A 35 -6.44 2.81 2.71
C THR A 35 -4.97 2.89 3.14
N ALA A 36 -4.03 2.44 2.30
CA ALA A 36 -2.59 2.55 2.56
C ALA A 36 -2.06 3.98 2.45
N ALA A 37 -2.81 4.91 1.84
CA ALA A 37 -2.50 6.34 1.84
C ALA A 37 -3.22 7.09 2.98
N PHE A 38 -4.46 6.72 3.29
CA PHE A 38 -5.23 7.32 4.39
C PHE A 38 -4.61 7.04 5.76
N VAL A 39 -4.29 5.77 6.04
CA VAL A 39 -3.85 5.31 7.37
C VAL A 39 -2.59 6.05 7.85
N PRO A 40 -1.52 6.20 7.04
CA PRO A 40 -0.35 6.99 7.40
C PRO A 40 -0.66 8.46 7.78
N VAL A 41 -1.51 9.13 7.01
CA VAL A 41 -1.89 10.53 7.29
C VAL A 41 -2.64 10.63 8.63
N PHE A 42 -3.54 9.68 8.87
CA PHE A 42 -4.27 9.59 10.13
C PHE A 42 -3.35 9.33 11.32
N ILE A 43 -2.42 8.38 11.23
CA ILE A 43 -1.47 8.06 12.31
C ILE A 43 -0.59 9.28 12.65
N GLY A 44 0.01 9.92 11.63
CA GLY A 44 0.88 11.08 11.85
C GLY A 44 0.16 12.25 12.52
N THR A 45 -1.07 12.54 12.09
CA THR A 45 -1.91 13.59 12.67
C THR A 45 -2.40 13.24 14.08
N ALA A 46 -2.80 11.99 14.32
CA ALA A 46 -3.21 11.53 15.65
C ALA A 46 -2.04 11.55 16.65
N TYR A 47 -0.81 11.28 16.19
CA TYR A 47 0.37 11.43 17.04
C TYR A 47 0.74 12.89 17.29
N ALA A 48 0.54 13.78 16.32
CA ALA A 48 0.70 15.21 16.53
C ALA A 48 -0.20 15.74 17.66
N MET A 49 -1.42 15.20 17.81
CA MET A 49 -2.31 15.54 18.93
C MET A 49 -1.71 15.20 20.29
N GLN A 50 -0.96 14.10 20.39
CA GLN A 50 -0.30 13.69 21.64
C GLN A 50 0.80 14.66 22.07
N VAL A 51 1.47 15.27 21.10
CA VAL A 51 2.62 16.15 21.35
C VAL A 51 2.18 17.62 21.53
N GLY A 52 1.32 18.12 20.64
CA GLY A 52 0.89 19.53 20.64
C GLY A 52 -0.49 19.79 21.26
N GLY A 53 -1.29 18.75 21.48
CA GLY A 53 -2.69 18.88 21.90
C GLY A 53 -3.65 19.15 20.76
N ILE A 54 -4.94 18.86 20.99
CA ILE A 54 -5.99 18.93 19.96
C ILE A 54 -6.17 20.33 19.34
N ASN A 55 -5.98 21.38 20.13
CA ASN A 55 -6.15 22.77 19.67
C ASN A 55 -5.07 23.20 18.68
N GLN A 56 -3.96 22.47 18.60
CA GLN A 56 -2.89 22.71 17.64
C GLN A 56 -3.09 21.93 16.33
N ILE A 57 -4.20 21.19 16.16
CA ILE A 57 -4.47 20.49 14.90
C ILE A 57 -5.11 21.42 13.88
N HIS A 58 -4.39 21.63 12.79
CA HIS A 58 -4.83 22.35 11.61
C HIS A 58 -5.62 21.39 10.71
N LEU A 59 -6.94 21.36 10.90
CA LEU A 59 -7.84 20.53 10.10
C LEU A 59 -7.71 20.76 8.57
N PRO A 60 -7.53 22.00 8.06
CA PRO A 60 -7.29 22.20 6.63
C PRO A 60 -6.03 21.49 6.14
N LEU A 61 -4.93 21.54 6.89
CA LEU A 61 -3.68 20.86 6.51
C LEU A 61 -3.84 19.34 6.49
N PHE A 62 -4.57 18.77 7.45
CA PHE A 62 -4.92 17.35 7.45
C PHE A 62 -5.70 16.95 6.19
N LEU A 63 -6.76 17.69 5.85
CA LEU A 63 -7.61 17.39 4.69
C LEU A 63 -6.84 17.52 3.37
N MET A 64 -5.99 18.55 3.23
CA MET A 64 -5.17 18.75 2.04
C MET A 64 -4.11 17.65 1.89
N MET A 65 -3.45 17.27 2.99
CA MET A 65 -2.48 16.18 3.01
C MET A 65 -3.15 14.85 2.65
N LEU A 66 -4.32 14.57 3.22
CA LEU A 66 -5.09 13.37 2.92
C LEU A 66 -5.48 13.31 1.43
N LEU A 67 -6.06 14.39 0.91
CA LEU A 67 -6.48 14.44 -0.49
C LEU A 67 -5.28 14.31 -1.44
N ALA A 68 -4.16 14.97 -1.15
CA ALA A 68 -2.93 14.86 -1.95
C ALA A 68 -2.41 13.41 -1.96
N CYS A 69 -2.34 12.74 -0.80
CA CYS A 69 -1.89 11.35 -0.73
C CYS A 69 -2.81 10.38 -1.46
N LEU A 70 -4.14 10.58 -1.37
CA LEU A 70 -5.12 9.77 -2.11
C LEU A 70 -4.99 9.94 -3.63
N LEU A 71 -4.78 11.17 -4.10
CA LEU A 71 -4.56 11.47 -5.52
C LEU A 71 -3.25 10.87 -6.03
N ILE A 72 -2.15 11.00 -5.27
CA ILE A 72 -0.85 10.40 -5.62
C ILE A 72 -0.96 8.87 -5.66
N GLN A 73 -1.65 8.26 -4.70
CA GLN A 73 -1.86 6.81 -4.70
C GLN A 73 -2.70 6.35 -5.89
N ALA A 74 -3.78 7.07 -6.21
CA ALA A 74 -4.60 6.76 -7.37
C ALA A 74 -3.82 6.94 -8.70
N ALA A 75 -3.00 7.99 -8.81
CA ALA A 75 -2.10 8.17 -9.95
C ALA A 75 -1.06 7.04 -10.05
N THR A 76 -0.49 6.60 -8.93
CA THR A 76 0.43 5.46 -8.88
C THR A 76 -0.23 4.19 -9.39
N ASN A 77 -1.47 3.92 -9.00
CA ASN A 77 -2.24 2.79 -9.51
C ASN A 77 -2.46 2.87 -11.05
N MET A 78 -2.70 4.08 -11.56
CA MET A 78 -2.86 4.32 -13.01
C MET A 78 -1.53 4.19 -13.78
N PHE A 79 -0.41 4.64 -13.21
CA PHE A 79 0.91 4.41 -13.78
C PHE A 79 1.22 2.92 -13.85
N ASN A 80 0.95 2.18 -12.78
CA ASN A 80 1.11 0.72 -12.76
C ASN A 80 0.33 0.08 -13.91
N GLU A 81 -0.97 0.38 -14.03
CA GLU A 81 -1.83 -0.13 -15.11
C GLU A 81 -1.28 0.20 -16.51
N TYR A 82 -0.81 1.42 -16.73
CA TYR A 82 -0.25 1.83 -18.02
C TYR A 82 1.08 1.14 -18.35
N PHE A 83 2.01 1.09 -17.39
CA PHE A 83 3.34 0.52 -17.62
C PHE A 83 3.32 -1.00 -17.68
N ASP A 84 2.46 -1.66 -16.92
CA ASP A 84 2.28 -3.11 -16.97
C ASP A 84 1.66 -3.53 -18.32
N TYR A 85 0.69 -2.76 -18.84
CA TYR A 85 0.22 -2.91 -20.22
C TYR A 85 1.34 -2.69 -21.26
N LYS A 86 2.06 -1.56 -21.16
CA LYS A 86 3.09 -1.19 -22.14
C LYS A 86 4.24 -2.21 -22.20
N ARG A 87 4.54 -2.85 -21.08
CA ARG A 87 5.60 -3.87 -20.95
C ARG A 87 5.11 -5.29 -21.23
N GLY A 88 3.81 -5.48 -21.48
CA GLY A 88 3.22 -6.79 -21.77
C GLY A 88 3.04 -7.70 -20.56
N LEU A 89 3.11 -7.16 -19.33
CA LEU A 89 2.86 -7.93 -18.10
C LEU A 89 1.36 -8.23 -17.92
N ASP A 90 0.50 -7.28 -18.28
CA ASP A 90 -0.95 -7.45 -18.19
C ASP A 90 -1.53 -8.01 -19.50
N HIS A 91 -2.30 -9.10 -19.38
CA HIS A 91 -3.06 -9.73 -20.46
C HIS A 91 -4.47 -10.11 -19.98
N GLU A 92 -5.38 -10.52 -20.88
CA GLU A 92 -6.78 -10.86 -20.52
C GLU A 92 -6.92 -11.94 -19.42
N GLY A 93 -5.89 -12.76 -19.25
CA GLY A 93 -5.85 -13.85 -18.26
C GLY A 93 -5.20 -13.45 -16.93
N SER A 94 -4.69 -12.22 -16.79
CA SER A 94 -4.04 -11.75 -15.57
C SER A 94 -5.03 -11.74 -14.41
N VAL A 95 -4.57 -12.23 -13.25
CA VAL A 95 -5.38 -12.31 -12.02
C VAL A 95 -5.29 -11.00 -11.25
N GLY A 96 -6.41 -10.29 -11.13
CA GLY A 96 -6.44 -9.06 -10.34
C GLY A 96 -7.61 -8.14 -10.62
N ILE A 97 -7.58 -6.98 -9.95
CA ILE A 97 -8.58 -5.91 -10.08
C ILE A 97 -8.25 -5.00 -11.27
N GLY A 98 -6.99 -4.97 -11.70
CA GLY A 98 -6.54 -4.35 -12.95
C GLY A 98 -7.21 -4.98 -14.18
N GLY A 99 -7.20 -4.25 -15.28
CA GLY A 99 -7.87 -4.64 -16.53
C GLY A 99 -8.56 -3.49 -17.26
N ALA A 100 -8.41 -2.23 -16.83
CA ALA A 100 -9.08 -1.11 -17.48
C ALA A 100 -8.64 -0.95 -18.94
N ILE A 101 -7.34 -1.16 -19.20
CA ILE A 101 -6.77 -1.10 -20.55
C ILE A 101 -7.02 -2.41 -21.29
N VAL A 102 -6.57 -3.55 -20.74
CA VAL A 102 -6.55 -4.85 -21.44
C VAL A 102 -7.91 -5.55 -21.53
N ARG A 103 -8.83 -5.30 -20.60
CA ARG A 103 -10.15 -5.97 -20.53
C ARG A 103 -11.31 -5.01 -20.85
N ASP A 104 -11.28 -3.81 -20.29
CA ASP A 104 -12.40 -2.87 -20.41
C ASP A 104 -12.27 -1.93 -21.63
N GLY A 105 -11.09 -1.90 -22.28
CA GLY A 105 -10.85 -1.22 -23.55
C GLY A 105 -10.61 0.29 -23.43
N ILE A 106 -10.20 0.77 -22.25
CA ILE A 106 -9.81 2.18 -22.07
C ILE A 106 -8.49 2.44 -22.78
N GLN A 107 -8.42 3.55 -23.52
CA GLN A 107 -7.20 3.93 -24.22
C GLN A 107 -6.06 4.18 -23.21
N PRO A 108 -4.84 3.62 -23.43
CA PRO A 108 -3.70 3.80 -22.52
C PRO A 108 -3.36 5.28 -22.28
N LYS A 109 -3.48 6.13 -23.31
CA LYS A 109 -3.24 7.57 -23.21
C LYS A 109 -4.19 8.25 -22.23
N THR A 110 -5.44 7.81 -22.15
CA THR A 110 -6.44 8.36 -21.22
C THR A 110 -6.05 8.07 -19.77
N VAL A 111 -5.65 6.83 -19.48
CA VAL A 111 -5.17 6.44 -18.13
C VAL A 111 -3.94 7.26 -17.73
N LEU A 112 -2.99 7.41 -18.65
CA LEU A 112 -1.77 8.19 -18.40
C LEU A 112 -2.06 9.68 -18.16
N ASN A 113 -2.92 10.29 -18.97
CA ASN A 113 -3.30 11.70 -18.82
C ASN A 113 -4.05 11.94 -17.50
N LEU A 114 -4.90 11.01 -17.07
CA LEU A 114 -5.58 11.09 -15.77
C LEU A 114 -4.59 11.00 -14.61
N ALA A 115 -3.61 10.09 -14.69
CA ALA A 115 -2.56 9.98 -13.68
C ALA A 115 -1.78 11.30 -13.53
N PHE A 116 -1.39 11.93 -14.65
CA PHE A 116 -0.75 13.23 -14.62
C PHE A 116 -1.67 14.36 -14.15
N GLY A 117 -2.97 14.31 -14.47
CA GLY A 117 -3.96 15.24 -13.93
C GLY A 117 -4.06 15.19 -12.42
N PHE A 118 -4.07 13.98 -11.84
CA PHE A 118 -4.05 13.78 -10.39
C PHE A 118 -2.77 14.29 -9.74
N PHE A 119 -1.61 14.06 -10.37
CA PHE A 119 -0.35 14.67 -9.96
C PHE A 119 -0.41 16.20 -9.99
N GLY A 120 -0.99 16.80 -11.03
CA GLY A 120 -1.17 18.25 -11.12
C GLY A 120 -2.01 18.81 -9.97
N ILE A 121 -3.14 18.17 -9.65
CA ILE A 121 -3.97 18.59 -8.51
C ILE A 121 -3.22 18.40 -7.19
N ALA A 122 -2.52 17.27 -7.01
CA ALA A 122 -1.72 17.02 -5.80
C ALA A 122 -0.61 18.06 -5.61
N ILE A 123 0.00 18.58 -6.69
CA ILE A 123 0.97 19.68 -6.63
C ILE A 123 0.31 20.96 -6.10
N LEU A 124 -0.89 21.31 -6.57
CA LEU A 124 -1.61 22.49 -6.09
C LEU A 124 -1.93 22.40 -4.59
N LEU A 125 -2.36 21.21 -4.14
CA LEU A 125 -2.56 20.93 -2.72
C LEU A 125 -1.24 21.01 -1.93
N GLY A 126 -0.16 20.48 -2.50
CA GLY A 126 1.19 20.56 -1.95
C GLY A 126 1.69 22.00 -1.80
N VAL A 127 1.41 22.89 -2.77
CA VAL A 127 1.72 24.33 -2.67
C VAL A 127 0.98 24.95 -1.50
N TYR A 128 -0.32 24.67 -1.35
CA TYR A 128 -1.08 25.15 -0.20
C TYR A 128 -0.48 24.66 1.14
N ILE A 129 -0.10 23.38 1.23
CA ILE A 129 0.57 22.83 2.42
C ILE A 129 1.89 23.55 2.67
N CYS A 130 2.71 23.80 1.65
CA CYS A 130 3.99 24.51 1.78
C CYS A 130 3.81 25.94 2.27
N MET A 131 2.82 26.67 1.75
CA MET A 131 2.51 28.05 2.16
C MET A 131 2.09 28.15 3.63
N ASN A 132 1.44 27.12 4.16
CA ASN A 132 0.92 27.08 5.53
C ASN A 132 1.81 26.29 6.51
N SER A 133 2.94 25.73 6.04
CA SER A 133 3.87 24.96 6.85
C SER A 133 5.30 25.28 6.46
N SER A 134 5.87 24.62 5.45
CA SER A 134 7.23 24.91 4.99
C SER A 134 7.52 24.48 3.56
N TRP A 135 8.37 25.24 2.88
CA TRP A 135 8.73 25.01 1.48
C TRP A 135 9.72 23.87 1.23
N TRP A 136 10.45 23.40 2.25
CA TRP A 136 11.27 22.17 2.08
C TRP A 136 10.40 20.94 1.80
N LEU A 137 9.12 20.96 2.20
CA LEU A 137 8.15 19.93 1.85
C LEU A 137 7.90 19.84 0.34
N ALA A 138 8.13 20.91 -0.42
CA ALA A 138 8.07 20.86 -1.88
C ALA A 138 9.13 19.91 -2.44
N ALA A 139 10.36 19.97 -1.91
CA ALA A 139 11.44 19.08 -2.33
C ALA A 139 11.10 17.62 -2.00
N ILE A 140 10.62 17.34 -0.78
CA ILE A 140 10.24 15.98 -0.39
C ILE A 140 9.04 15.47 -1.17
N GLY A 141 8.01 16.30 -1.35
CA GLY A 141 6.83 15.96 -2.13
C GLY A 141 7.18 15.61 -3.57
N LEU A 142 8.07 16.37 -4.21
CA LEU A 142 8.57 16.07 -5.55
C LEU A 142 9.35 14.76 -5.59
N VAL A 143 10.17 14.45 -4.58
CA VAL A 143 10.85 13.15 -4.47
C VAL A 143 9.84 12.02 -4.31
N CYS A 144 8.82 12.16 -3.46
CA CYS A 144 7.75 11.17 -3.31
C CYS A 144 7.01 10.93 -4.63
N MET A 145 6.68 11.98 -5.38
CA MET A 145 6.02 11.88 -6.69
C MET A 145 6.93 11.23 -7.74
N ALA A 146 8.23 11.55 -7.74
CA ALA A 146 9.20 10.90 -8.60
C ALA A 146 9.31 9.41 -8.29
N VAL A 147 9.37 9.02 -7.01
CA VAL A 147 9.39 7.63 -6.58
C VAL A 147 8.08 6.92 -6.95
N ALA A 148 6.93 7.55 -6.76
CA ALA A 148 5.64 7.02 -7.17
C ALA A 148 5.59 6.71 -8.68
N TYR A 149 6.15 7.58 -9.52
CA TYR A 149 6.27 7.33 -10.96
C TYR A 149 7.31 6.24 -11.29
N LEU A 150 8.51 6.32 -10.71
CA LEU A 150 9.63 5.37 -10.95
C LEU A 150 9.40 4.00 -10.34
N TYR A 151 8.35 3.84 -9.51
CA TYR A 151 8.01 2.56 -8.93
C TYR A 151 7.70 1.52 -10.01
N THR A 152 6.91 1.89 -11.02
CA THR A 152 6.59 1.05 -12.20
C THR A 152 7.05 1.65 -13.52
N GLY A 153 7.26 2.96 -13.57
CA GLY A 153 7.78 3.68 -14.73
C GLY A 153 9.29 3.70 -14.85
N GLY A 154 9.79 4.44 -15.85
CA GLY A 154 11.22 4.57 -16.12
C GLY A 154 11.87 3.32 -16.73
N PRO A 155 13.19 3.36 -17.02
CA PRO A 155 13.92 2.24 -17.62
C PRO A 155 14.12 1.07 -16.65
N LEU A 156 14.33 1.37 -15.37
CA LEU A 156 14.55 0.39 -14.29
C LEU A 156 13.51 0.61 -13.17
N PRO A 157 12.30 0.04 -13.29
CA PRO A 157 11.25 0.23 -12.29
C PRO A 157 11.63 -0.39 -10.95
N ILE A 158 11.37 0.32 -9.85
CA ILE A 158 11.72 -0.17 -8.50
C ILE A 158 10.98 -1.49 -8.19
N ALA A 159 9.73 -1.63 -8.65
CA ALA A 159 8.92 -2.84 -8.46
C ALA A 159 9.52 -4.09 -9.14
N TYR A 160 10.51 -3.95 -10.03
CA TYR A 160 11.19 -5.06 -10.69
C TYR A 160 12.44 -5.52 -9.91
N THR A 161 12.78 -4.81 -8.83
CA THR A 161 13.96 -5.02 -7.99
C THR A 161 13.55 -5.59 -6.62
N PRO A 162 14.49 -6.04 -5.77
CA PRO A 162 14.15 -6.53 -4.43
C PRO A 162 13.88 -5.40 -3.42
N PHE A 163 13.87 -4.15 -3.86
CA PHE A 163 13.67 -2.98 -3.01
C PHE A 163 12.23 -2.45 -3.02
N GLY A 164 11.30 -3.10 -3.72
CA GLY A 164 9.92 -2.65 -3.84
C GLY A 164 9.23 -2.49 -2.49
N GLU A 165 9.28 -3.54 -1.66
CA GLU A 165 8.68 -3.56 -0.32
C GLU A 165 9.27 -2.49 0.60
N LEU A 166 10.60 -2.34 0.59
CA LEU A 166 11.32 -1.36 1.40
C LEU A 166 10.98 0.08 0.96
N THR A 167 10.93 0.33 -0.34
CA THR A 167 10.63 1.65 -0.90
C THR A 167 9.19 2.04 -0.58
N ALA A 168 8.23 1.13 -0.78
CA ALA A 168 6.84 1.37 -0.43
C ALA A 168 6.68 1.65 1.08
N GLY A 169 7.30 0.83 1.94
CA GLY A 169 7.27 1.04 3.38
C GLY A 169 7.89 2.37 3.82
N LEU A 170 9.03 2.76 3.24
CA LEU A 170 9.69 4.04 3.56
C LEU A 170 8.82 5.23 3.17
N PHE A 171 8.40 5.29 1.90
CA PHE A 171 7.71 6.48 1.39
C PHE A 171 6.26 6.56 1.87
N MET A 172 5.52 5.46 1.84
CA MET A 172 4.13 5.48 2.28
C MET A 172 3.97 5.37 3.79
N GLY A 173 4.90 4.71 4.49
CA GLY A 173 4.88 4.60 5.95
C GLY A 173 5.60 5.77 6.61
N VAL A 174 6.93 5.71 6.65
CA VAL A 174 7.77 6.68 7.39
C VAL A 174 7.55 8.12 6.91
N ILE A 175 7.66 8.36 5.61
CA ILE A 175 7.64 9.73 5.07
C ILE A 175 6.24 10.35 5.17
N ILE A 176 5.16 9.65 4.80
CA ILE A 176 3.80 10.21 4.93
C ILE A 176 3.43 10.46 6.39
N ILE A 177 3.74 9.52 7.31
CA ILE A 177 3.48 9.70 8.76
C ILE A 177 4.28 10.91 9.27
N GLY A 178 5.57 10.98 8.92
CA GLY A 178 6.46 12.07 9.32
C GLY A 178 6.01 13.45 8.80
N ILE A 179 5.65 13.56 7.52
CA ILE A 179 5.12 14.82 6.96
C ILE A 179 3.81 15.19 7.63
N SER A 180 2.92 14.22 7.83
CA SER A 180 1.61 14.47 8.44
C SER A 180 1.73 14.91 9.90
N PHE A 181 2.74 14.43 10.62
CA PHE A 181 3.11 14.95 11.93
C PHE A 181 3.75 16.35 11.85
N PHE A 182 4.69 16.55 10.92
CA PHE A 182 5.41 17.81 10.76
C PHE A 182 4.48 18.98 10.41
N ILE A 183 3.52 18.80 9.49
CA ILE A 183 2.61 19.88 9.09
C ILE A 183 1.72 20.35 10.23
N GLN A 184 1.55 19.54 11.29
CA GLN A 184 0.77 19.89 12.48
C GLN A 184 1.63 20.47 13.59
N THR A 185 2.87 20.00 13.75
CA THR A 185 3.71 20.33 14.92
C THR A 185 4.89 21.25 14.60
N GLY A 186 5.25 21.41 13.33
CA GLY A 186 6.44 22.13 12.89
C GLY A 186 7.77 21.44 13.21
N THR A 187 7.75 20.19 13.70
CA THR A 187 8.97 19.45 14.08
C THR A 187 8.92 17.99 13.62
N VAL A 188 10.08 17.33 13.63
CA VAL A 188 10.18 15.87 13.44
C VAL A 188 11.02 15.32 14.58
N THR A 189 10.48 14.34 15.31
CA THR A 189 11.15 13.70 16.44
C THR A 189 11.55 12.27 16.10
N SER A 190 12.45 11.68 16.89
CA SER A 190 12.78 10.26 16.77
C SER A 190 11.56 9.36 16.99
N GLU A 191 10.64 9.79 17.84
CA GLU A 191 9.49 9.04 18.31
C GLU A 191 8.48 8.85 17.19
N VAL A 192 8.22 9.87 16.36
CA VAL A 192 7.34 9.70 15.18
C VAL A 192 7.96 8.75 14.14
N ILE A 193 9.30 8.74 14.01
CA ILE A 193 9.99 7.78 13.14
C ILE A 193 9.82 6.37 13.69
N LEU A 194 10.09 6.15 14.99
CA LEU A 194 9.93 4.85 15.65
C LEU A 194 8.47 4.35 15.60
N LEU A 195 7.52 5.26 15.78
CA LEU A 195 6.09 5.00 15.68
C LEU A 195 5.69 4.55 14.27
N SER A 196 6.32 5.08 13.22
CA SER A 196 5.97 4.77 11.83
C SER A 196 6.39 3.36 11.38
N ILE A 197 7.32 2.71 12.09
CA ILE A 197 7.95 1.45 11.68
C ILE A 197 6.93 0.31 11.49
N PRO A 198 6.01 0.01 12.43
CA PRO A 198 5.03 -1.05 12.25
C PRO A 198 4.17 -0.84 11.00
N SER A 199 3.70 0.38 10.76
CA SER A 199 2.90 0.71 9.56
C SER A 199 3.73 0.56 8.27
N SER A 200 4.99 0.98 8.30
CA SER A 200 5.91 0.87 7.15
C SER A 200 6.15 -0.59 6.77
N ILE A 201 6.39 -1.45 7.77
CA ILE A 201 6.53 -2.88 7.57
C ILE A 201 5.24 -3.46 6.98
N LEU A 202 4.06 -3.13 7.53
CA LEU A 202 2.80 -3.69 7.03
C LEU A 202 2.42 -3.21 5.62
N ILE A 203 2.82 -1.99 5.22
CA ILE A 203 2.70 -1.55 3.83
C ILE A 203 3.59 -2.43 2.93
N GLY A 204 4.86 -2.62 3.30
CA GLY A 204 5.76 -3.54 2.59
C GLY A 204 5.19 -4.97 2.51
N ALA A 205 4.48 -5.43 3.55
CA ALA A 205 3.85 -6.75 3.57
C ALA A 205 2.77 -6.90 2.50
N ILE A 206 2.02 -5.83 2.16
CA ILE A 206 1.07 -5.84 1.04
C ILE A 206 1.80 -6.14 -0.27
N LEU A 207 2.93 -5.47 -0.49
CA LEU A 207 3.73 -5.64 -1.72
C LEU A 207 4.33 -7.04 -1.77
N LEU A 208 4.85 -7.54 -0.65
CA LEU A 208 5.36 -8.91 -0.57
C LEU A 208 4.26 -9.95 -0.86
N ALA A 209 3.04 -9.75 -0.34
CA ALA A 209 1.92 -10.63 -0.59
C ALA A 209 1.51 -10.65 -2.08
N ASN A 210 1.58 -9.50 -2.76
CA ASN A 210 1.39 -9.43 -4.22
C ASN A 210 2.51 -10.20 -4.94
N ASN A 211 3.77 -9.96 -4.57
CA ASN A 211 4.94 -10.58 -5.19
C ASN A 211 4.98 -12.12 -4.96
N ILE A 212 4.44 -12.63 -3.85
CA ILE A 212 4.29 -14.09 -3.61
C ILE A 212 3.29 -14.71 -4.58
N ARG A 213 2.14 -14.03 -4.77
CA ARG A 213 1.07 -14.48 -5.67
C ARG A 213 1.55 -14.52 -7.11
N ASP A 214 2.25 -13.46 -7.54
CA ASP A 214 2.64 -13.24 -8.94
C ASP A 214 4.04 -13.81 -9.26
N LEU A 215 4.67 -14.49 -8.30
CA LEU A 215 6.07 -14.93 -8.35
C LEU A 215 6.46 -15.63 -9.67
N ASP A 216 5.67 -16.59 -10.13
CA ASP A 216 6.03 -17.40 -11.30
C ASP A 216 6.00 -16.56 -12.59
N GLY A 217 4.92 -15.81 -12.81
CA GLY A 217 4.79 -14.91 -13.96
C GLY A 217 5.78 -13.75 -13.93
N ASP A 218 6.03 -13.16 -12.76
CA ASP A 218 7.04 -12.11 -12.59
C ASP A 218 8.45 -12.61 -12.90
N LYS A 219 8.76 -13.86 -12.52
CA LYS A 219 10.07 -14.48 -12.78
C LYS A 219 10.27 -14.76 -14.27
N GLU A 220 9.24 -15.26 -14.96
CA GLU A 220 9.28 -15.50 -16.41
C GLU A 220 9.52 -14.20 -17.19
N ASN A 221 8.98 -13.08 -16.71
CA ASN A 221 9.18 -11.75 -17.28
C ASN A 221 10.47 -11.05 -16.82
N GLY A 222 11.36 -11.76 -16.12
CA GLY A 222 12.69 -11.28 -15.75
C GLY A 222 12.74 -10.33 -14.55
N ARG A 223 11.66 -10.20 -13.76
CA ARG A 223 11.69 -9.42 -12.51
C ARG A 223 12.54 -10.13 -11.46
N LYS A 224 13.08 -9.36 -10.52
CA LYS A 224 13.94 -9.84 -9.42
C LYS A 224 13.42 -9.32 -8.08
N THR A 225 12.15 -9.56 -7.80
CA THR A 225 11.49 -9.15 -6.54
C THR A 225 12.07 -9.92 -5.34
N LEU A 226 11.87 -9.42 -4.13
CA LEU A 226 12.31 -10.10 -2.90
C LEU A 226 11.75 -11.53 -2.84
N ALA A 227 10.47 -11.72 -3.17
CA ALA A 227 9.81 -13.03 -3.19
C ALA A 227 10.50 -14.03 -4.15
N ILE A 228 10.95 -13.56 -5.31
CA ILE A 228 11.70 -14.37 -6.29
C ILE A 228 13.07 -14.75 -5.73
N LEU A 229 13.79 -13.81 -5.11
CA LEU A 229 15.15 -14.04 -4.62
C LEU A 229 15.20 -15.02 -3.44
N VAL A 230 14.24 -14.92 -2.52
CA VAL A 230 14.20 -15.81 -1.35
C VAL A 230 13.45 -17.11 -1.64
N GLY A 231 12.60 -17.13 -2.67
CA GLY A 231 11.73 -18.25 -3.03
C GLY A 231 10.40 -18.23 -2.25
N ARG A 232 9.35 -18.81 -2.85
CA ARG A 232 7.97 -18.73 -2.37
C ARG A 232 7.79 -19.09 -0.89
N GLU A 233 8.29 -20.25 -0.46
CA GLU A 233 8.13 -20.72 0.92
C GLU A 233 8.79 -19.77 1.93
N ARG A 234 10.02 -19.33 1.65
CA ARG A 234 10.73 -18.38 2.52
C ARG A 234 10.07 -17.01 2.48
N ALA A 235 9.51 -16.59 1.35
CA ALA A 235 8.77 -15.34 1.24
C ALA A 235 7.52 -15.34 2.14
N VAL A 236 6.83 -16.47 2.28
CA VAL A 236 5.74 -16.64 3.27
C VAL A 236 6.27 -16.50 4.70
N GLY A 237 7.44 -17.07 4.99
CA GLY A 237 8.15 -16.87 6.27
C GLY A 237 8.51 -15.40 6.54
N VAL A 238 9.00 -14.69 5.53
CA VAL A 238 9.29 -13.24 5.61
C VAL A 238 8.01 -12.47 5.89
N LEU A 239 6.91 -12.76 5.17
CA LEU A 239 5.60 -12.15 5.42
C LEU A 239 5.13 -12.36 6.87
N ALA A 240 5.25 -13.58 7.39
CA ALA A 240 4.93 -13.89 8.79
C ALA A 240 5.78 -13.07 9.77
N SER A 241 7.10 -12.98 9.50
CA SER A 241 8.03 -12.22 10.33
C SER A 241 7.69 -10.73 10.35
N MET A 242 7.25 -10.15 9.22
CA MET A 242 6.83 -8.76 9.13
C MET A 242 5.66 -8.47 10.06
N PHE A 243 4.65 -9.35 10.11
CA PHE A 243 3.55 -9.21 11.08
C PHE A 243 4.06 -9.31 12.53
N ILE A 244 4.85 -10.35 12.84
CA ILE A 244 5.37 -10.58 14.19
C ILE A 244 6.18 -9.37 14.69
N VAL A 245 7.10 -8.88 13.85
CA VAL A 245 7.93 -7.72 14.17
C VAL A 245 7.06 -6.49 14.41
N SER A 246 6.04 -6.22 13.59
CA SER A 246 5.13 -5.09 13.81
C SER A 246 4.43 -5.15 15.17
N TYR A 247 3.93 -6.32 15.60
CA TYR A 247 3.28 -6.47 16.91
C TYR A 247 4.27 -6.35 18.08
N ILE A 248 5.44 -6.99 17.97
CA ILE A 248 6.49 -6.92 19.01
C ILE A 248 7.00 -5.48 19.13
N TRP A 249 7.19 -4.79 18.00
CA TRP A 249 7.62 -3.41 17.98
C TRP A 249 6.62 -2.50 18.70
N THR A 250 5.32 -2.70 18.50
CA THR A 250 4.29 -1.98 19.26
C THR A 250 4.42 -2.21 20.76
N ILE A 251 4.65 -3.45 21.21
CA ILE A 251 4.90 -3.72 22.64
C ILE A 251 6.15 -2.97 23.13
N ALA A 252 7.22 -2.97 22.34
CA ALA A 252 8.45 -2.26 22.69
C ALA A 252 8.20 -0.76 22.88
N LEU A 253 7.43 -0.12 21.98
CA LEU A 253 7.05 1.30 22.10
C LEU A 253 6.26 1.61 23.38
N ILE A 254 5.42 0.67 23.84
CA ILE A 254 4.69 0.81 25.12
C ILE A 254 5.67 0.70 26.30
N ILE A 255 6.56 -0.28 26.29
CA ILE A 255 7.54 -0.52 27.38
C ILE A 255 8.46 0.69 27.57
N VAL A 256 8.90 1.32 26.47
CA VAL A 256 9.75 2.52 26.53
C VAL A 256 8.96 3.82 26.70
N ASN A 257 7.64 3.75 26.93
CA ASN A 257 6.73 4.87 27.16
C ASN A 257 6.66 5.89 26.00
N ILE A 258 6.87 5.46 24.75
CA ILE A 258 6.63 6.31 23.56
C ILE A 258 5.14 6.39 23.24
N VAL A 259 4.38 5.32 23.56
CA VAL A 259 2.92 5.27 23.38
C VAL A 259 2.23 4.67 24.60
N SER A 260 0.97 5.05 24.80
CA SER A 260 0.11 4.54 25.88
C SER A 260 -0.21 3.03 25.72
N PRO A 261 -0.47 2.30 26.83
CA PRO A 261 -0.98 0.92 26.80
C PRO A 261 -2.27 0.72 25.98
N TRP A 262 -3.06 1.77 25.73
CA TRP A 262 -4.20 1.71 24.80
C TRP A 262 -3.82 1.22 23.39
N MET A 263 -2.54 1.33 23.03
CA MET A 263 -1.99 0.80 21.78
C MET A 263 -2.11 -0.73 21.65
N LEU A 264 -2.30 -1.46 22.75
CA LEU A 264 -2.57 -2.92 22.71
C LEU A 264 -3.82 -3.27 21.89
N ILE A 265 -4.70 -2.31 21.62
CA ILE A 265 -5.87 -2.51 20.76
C ILE A 265 -5.47 -3.00 19.34
N VAL A 266 -4.26 -2.71 18.85
CA VAL A 266 -3.79 -3.19 17.53
C VAL A 266 -3.80 -4.72 17.42
N PHE A 267 -3.69 -5.46 18.53
CA PHE A 267 -3.71 -6.91 18.55
C PHE A 267 -5.06 -7.51 18.10
N LEU A 268 -6.14 -6.73 18.08
CA LEU A 268 -7.40 -7.14 17.46
C LEU A 268 -7.28 -7.43 15.95
N SER A 269 -6.23 -6.94 15.29
CA SER A 269 -5.91 -7.26 13.90
C SER A 269 -5.22 -8.62 13.70
N ALA A 270 -4.67 -9.24 14.76
CA ALA A 270 -3.85 -10.45 14.68
C ALA A 270 -4.55 -11.66 14.02
N PRO A 271 -5.87 -11.91 14.22
CA PRO A 271 -6.54 -13.00 13.52
C PRO A 271 -6.48 -12.89 11.99
N LYS A 272 -6.44 -11.66 11.44
CA LYS A 272 -6.30 -11.44 10.00
C LYS A 272 -4.86 -11.66 9.52
N ALA A 273 -3.86 -11.27 10.31
CA ALA A 273 -2.45 -11.55 10.02
C ALA A 273 -2.17 -13.06 9.93
N LEU A 274 -2.76 -13.84 10.85
CA LEU A 274 -2.68 -15.30 10.84
C LEU A 274 -3.37 -15.90 9.61
N LYS A 275 -4.56 -15.39 9.25
CA LYS A 275 -5.28 -15.81 8.04
C LYS A 275 -4.49 -15.51 6.77
N ALA A 276 -3.83 -14.35 6.71
CA ALA A 276 -2.96 -13.97 5.60
C ALA A 276 -1.82 -14.98 5.43
N THR A 277 -1.05 -15.21 6.49
CA THR A 277 0.11 -16.13 6.46
C THR A 277 -0.29 -17.55 6.09
N LYS A 278 -1.25 -18.16 6.82
CA LYS A 278 -1.74 -19.52 6.54
C LYS A 278 -2.34 -19.64 5.15
N GLY A 279 -2.91 -18.55 4.63
CA GLY A 279 -3.52 -18.49 3.32
C GLY A 279 -2.54 -18.64 2.16
N PHE A 280 -1.23 -18.49 2.37
CA PHE A 280 -0.19 -18.69 1.34
C PHE A 280 0.56 -20.02 1.48
N VAL A 281 0.51 -20.67 2.66
CA VAL A 281 1.27 -21.91 2.92
C VAL A 281 0.83 -23.02 1.96
N GLY A 282 1.80 -23.62 1.27
CA GLY A 282 1.58 -24.76 0.38
C GLY A 282 0.87 -24.43 -0.94
N LYS A 283 0.62 -23.15 -1.24
CA LYS A 283 -0.09 -22.74 -2.46
C LYS A 283 0.86 -22.25 -3.53
N SER A 284 0.57 -22.60 -4.77
CA SER A 284 1.31 -22.13 -5.94
C SER A 284 0.43 -21.45 -6.99
N ILE A 285 -0.89 -21.69 -6.96
CA ILE A 285 -1.83 -21.15 -7.93
C ILE A 285 -2.27 -19.74 -7.50
N PRO A 286 -2.08 -18.69 -8.34
CA PRO A 286 -2.39 -17.30 -7.99
C PRO A 286 -3.80 -17.09 -7.42
N MET A 287 -4.81 -17.72 -8.01
CA MET A 287 -6.21 -17.60 -7.58
C MET A 287 -6.45 -18.08 -6.16
N GLU A 288 -5.76 -19.14 -5.72
CA GLU A 288 -5.91 -19.67 -4.36
C GLU A 288 -5.27 -18.77 -3.31
N MET A 289 -4.36 -17.90 -3.73
CA MET A 289 -3.62 -16.95 -2.89
C MET A 289 -4.33 -15.58 -2.77
N VAL A 290 -5.30 -15.27 -3.64
CA VAL A 290 -6.07 -14.00 -3.59
C VAL A 290 -6.70 -13.73 -2.20
N PRO A 291 -7.32 -14.70 -1.51
CA PRO A 291 -7.86 -14.46 -0.18
C PRO A 291 -6.79 -14.07 0.86
N ALA A 292 -5.57 -14.59 0.72
CA ALA A 292 -4.44 -14.32 1.61
C ALA A 292 -3.86 -12.92 1.38
N MET A 293 -3.74 -12.52 0.10
CA MET A 293 -3.40 -11.17 -0.31
C MET A 293 -4.41 -10.14 0.23
N ILE A 294 -5.71 -10.40 0.09
CA ILE A 294 -6.76 -9.54 0.65
C ILE A 294 -6.68 -9.48 2.18
N ALA A 295 -6.41 -10.60 2.85
CA ALA A 295 -6.22 -10.63 4.29
C ALA A 295 -5.01 -9.81 4.74
N THR A 296 -3.93 -9.78 3.95
CA THR A 296 -2.74 -8.94 4.20
C THR A 296 -3.10 -7.46 4.14
N ALA A 297 -3.75 -7.03 3.05
CA ALA A 297 -4.20 -5.64 2.90
C ALA A 297 -5.16 -5.22 4.03
N LYS A 298 -6.13 -6.08 4.38
CA LYS A 298 -7.03 -5.83 5.51
C LYS A 298 -6.30 -5.76 6.84
N THR A 299 -5.25 -6.56 7.05
CA THR A 299 -4.43 -6.50 8.26
C THR A 299 -3.76 -5.14 8.39
N ASN A 300 -3.13 -4.63 7.33
CA ASN A 300 -2.56 -3.28 7.31
C ASN A 300 -3.61 -2.20 7.65
N THR A 301 -4.77 -2.23 6.98
CA THR A 301 -5.84 -1.24 7.23
C THR A 301 -6.34 -1.31 8.67
N ILE A 302 -6.67 -2.50 9.16
CA ILE A 302 -7.21 -2.67 10.52
C ILE A 302 -6.16 -2.29 11.56
N PHE A 303 -4.92 -2.78 11.41
CA PHE A 303 -3.82 -2.47 12.32
C PHE A 303 -3.59 -0.96 12.41
N GLY A 304 -3.44 -0.28 11.27
CA GLY A 304 -3.12 1.15 11.27
C GLY A 304 -4.27 2.04 11.73
N LEU A 305 -5.53 1.67 11.44
CA LEU A 305 -6.70 2.35 12.03
C LEU A 305 -6.74 2.16 13.55
N LEU A 306 -6.54 0.93 14.04
CA LEU A 306 -6.48 0.65 15.47
C LEU A 306 -5.32 1.37 16.14
N MET A 307 -4.20 1.56 15.44
CA MET A 307 -3.06 2.32 15.94
C MET A 307 -3.43 3.79 16.13
N GLY A 308 -4.03 4.44 15.12
CA GLY A 308 -4.53 5.81 15.27
C GLY A 308 -5.62 5.93 16.35
N ILE A 309 -6.52 4.96 16.46
CA ILE A 309 -7.52 4.92 17.55
C ILE A 309 -6.84 4.78 18.92
N GLY A 310 -5.83 3.91 19.04
CA GLY A 310 -5.06 3.74 20.27
C GLY A 310 -4.34 5.01 20.69
N LEU A 311 -3.83 5.80 19.73
CA LEU A 311 -3.30 7.15 19.99
C LEU A 311 -4.40 8.08 20.50
N LEU A 312 -5.58 8.10 19.88
CA LEU A 312 -6.67 8.96 20.35
C LEU A 312 -7.17 8.56 21.75
N LEU A 313 -7.34 7.26 22.02
CA LEU A 313 -7.74 6.77 23.34
C LEU A 313 -6.76 7.19 24.41
N GLY A 314 -5.45 7.02 24.18
CA GLY A 314 -4.44 7.46 25.14
C GLY A 314 -4.29 8.98 25.27
N TYR A 315 -4.94 9.77 24.43
CA TYR A 315 -4.99 11.23 24.59
C TYR A 315 -6.18 11.64 25.45
N PHE A 316 -7.34 10.99 25.25
CA PHE A 316 -8.60 11.37 25.91
C PHE A 316 -8.87 10.63 27.22
N LEU A 317 -8.24 9.48 27.48
CA LEU A 317 -8.44 8.62 28.65
C LEU A 317 -7.13 8.44 29.41
#